data_AF-A0A4Q2FGC6-F1
#
_entry.id   AF-A0A4Q2FGC6-F1
#
_cell.length_a   1.000
_cell.length_b   1.000
_cell.length_c   1.000
_cell.angle_alpha   90.00
_cell.angle_beta   90.00
_cell.angle_gamma   90.00
#
_symmetry.space_group_name_H-M   'P 1'
#
loop_
_entity.id
_entity.type
_entity.pdbx_description
1 polymer ?
#
loop_
_entity_poly.entity_id
_entity_poly.type
_entity_poly.pdbx_seq_one_letter_code
_entity_poly.pdbx_strand_id
1 'polypeptide(L)'
;MITGKIVKSNKKIKRLTVIDFFCGAGGFSEGFRRAGYDVIMGIDVWQPAITTHNFNHGLNDKVKSVLDFEDIDEINKLPDSDIIIGSPPCQLFSLSNQGGNANKDFGIHMINTFFKVIAVKKFQKNSKLKAWLMENVPNSQNYVQEEYTFEELDLVDWAISQGLNPKSVAIKSKYNGGVLQADDYGTAQTRRRFVSGEITKTGEFPFPDRVLKKKVTLNKLFRNFPNPLNQAPVKFVTDPNYPNESVKFENFKDHFYDTGVYQVQWQKARDLKQRHPYMGKMSFPENMDKPSRTIMATQSASTREAILYKSDCNRKGDGEYRLPTIREAACIMGYPLDYQFFGDESTKWRQIGNAVCVQLSFALAVKILELINSPLLPAKIIDKDLSQFKYLDNKRIKDFNNPPTRSEKALFRQFPIKSGNMTVDLTNKVNGESGNWGVVAHAGTGKGFKSIIISRSNQMEAKKILRKLKPDLIEELKNNEILRKYSIKQLNLENKKYGFFSDDVSHPYYIINYIGKLIYNHIDNNDIDVDVSGTEFTRLKDKIPLSQLMSIYLVPIIIYGK
;
A
#
# COMPACT_ATOMS: atom_id res chain seq x y z
N MET A 1 21.41 1.98 9.84
CA MET A 1 21.57 3.44 9.70
C MET A 1 22.86 3.73 8.98
N ILE A 2 22.77 4.57 7.95
CA ILE A 2 23.91 5.30 7.40
C ILE A 2 24.32 6.27 8.50
N THR A 3 25.39 5.96 9.22
CA THR A 3 25.92 6.83 10.27
C THR A 3 26.98 7.72 9.63
N GLY A 4 26.57 8.83 9.02
CA GLY A 4 27.50 9.92 8.73
C GLY A 4 28.09 10.43 10.05
N LYS A 5 29.39 10.74 10.08
CA LYS A 5 30.02 11.33 11.28
C LYS A 5 29.40 12.71 11.53
N ILE A 6 28.55 12.82 12.56
CA ILE A 6 27.98 14.10 13.00
C ILE A 6 29.12 14.97 13.53
N VAL A 7 29.35 16.12 12.91
CA VAL A 7 30.38 17.06 13.35
C VAL A 7 29.81 17.90 14.51
N LYS A 8 30.37 17.75 15.72
CA LYS A 8 30.17 18.73 16.81
C LYS A 8 31.07 19.94 16.52
N SER A 9 30.58 20.89 15.73
CA SER A 9 31.28 22.15 15.45
C SER A 9 30.86 23.24 16.46
N ASN A 10 31.85 23.89 17.09
CA ASN A 10 31.64 25.09 17.94
C ASN A 10 31.38 26.38 17.13
N LYS A 11 31.49 26.36 15.78
CA LYS A 11 30.99 27.46 14.93
C LYS A 11 29.50 27.23 14.64
N LYS A 12 28.69 28.29 14.73
CA LYS A 12 27.26 28.31 14.34
C LYS A 12 27.17 28.09 12.81
N ILE A 13 27.20 26.83 12.37
CA ILE A 13 27.05 26.48 10.95
C ILE A 13 25.59 26.71 10.55
N LYS A 14 25.38 27.51 9.50
CA LYS A 14 24.05 27.80 8.96
C LYS A 14 23.47 26.54 8.32
N ARG A 15 22.27 26.14 8.75
CA ARG A 15 21.51 25.03 8.16
C ARG A 15 21.02 25.42 6.77
N LEU A 16 21.04 24.48 5.84
CA LEU A 16 20.46 24.64 4.51
C LEU A 16 18.93 24.58 4.60
N THR A 17 18.23 25.41 3.82
CA THR A 17 16.77 25.49 3.87
C THR A 17 16.09 24.67 2.78
N VAL A 18 14.93 24.08 3.10
CA VAL A 18 14.17 23.18 2.23
C VAL A 18 12.71 23.65 2.13
N ILE A 19 12.19 23.68 0.91
CA ILE A 19 10.75 23.79 0.63
C ILE A 19 10.25 22.44 0.10
N ASP A 20 9.13 21.95 0.63
CA ASP A 20 8.53 20.66 0.25
C ASP A 20 7.17 20.87 -0.43
N PHE A 21 7.10 20.59 -1.73
CA PHE A 21 5.88 20.62 -2.52
C PHE A 21 5.17 19.27 -2.48
N PHE A 22 3.85 19.28 -2.33
CA PHE A 22 3.07 18.06 -2.08
C PHE A 22 3.54 17.35 -0.81
N CYS A 23 3.82 18.14 0.23
CA CYS A 23 4.55 17.68 1.41
C CYS A 23 3.83 16.56 2.17
N GLY A 24 2.51 16.41 1.99
CA GLY A 24 1.70 15.44 2.70
C GLY A 24 1.92 15.57 4.21
N ALA A 25 2.07 14.43 4.89
CA ALA A 25 2.39 14.43 6.31
C ALA A 25 3.87 14.69 6.64
N GLY A 26 4.73 14.97 5.65
CA GLY A 26 6.13 15.36 5.86
C GLY A 26 7.16 14.24 5.86
N GLY A 27 6.86 13.05 5.32
CA GLY A 27 7.86 11.96 5.24
C GLY A 27 9.10 12.31 4.40
N PHE A 28 8.92 13.12 3.34
CA PHE A 28 10.03 13.63 2.54
C PHE A 28 10.81 14.68 3.35
N SER A 29 10.13 15.72 3.86
CA SER A 29 10.68 16.72 4.79
C SER A 29 11.45 16.13 5.98
N GLU A 30 10.95 15.09 6.63
CA GLU A 30 11.53 14.51 7.84
C GLU A 30 12.92 13.92 7.58
N GLY A 31 13.14 13.27 6.44
CA GLY A 31 14.48 12.78 6.09
C GLY A 31 15.49 13.92 5.93
N PHE A 32 15.08 15.06 5.36
CA PHE A 32 15.92 16.27 5.28
C PHE A 32 16.15 16.90 6.66
N ARG A 33 15.11 17.08 7.48
CA ARG A 33 15.26 17.59 8.86
C ARG A 33 16.25 16.74 9.64
N ARG A 34 16.16 15.41 9.51
CA ARG A 34 17.07 14.47 10.19
C ARG A 34 18.50 14.52 9.66
N ALA A 35 18.71 14.92 8.41
CA ALA A 35 20.03 15.25 7.86
C ALA A 35 20.53 16.65 8.26
N GLY A 36 19.79 17.37 9.10
CA GLY A 36 20.22 18.65 9.66
C GLY A 36 19.83 19.88 8.83
N TYR A 37 19.00 19.71 7.82
CA TYR A 37 18.37 20.81 7.09
C TYR A 37 17.31 21.52 7.95
N ASP A 38 16.96 22.75 7.57
CA ASP A 38 15.80 23.46 8.11
C ASP A 38 14.66 23.43 7.08
N VAL A 39 13.54 22.80 7.43
CA VAL A 39 12.34 22.81 6.60
C VAL A 39 11.62 24.12 6.88
N ILE A 40 11.45 24.94 5.85
CA ILE A 40 10.95 26.33 6.01
C ILE A 40 9.56 26.55 5.44
N MET A 41 9.06 25.64 4.61
CA MET A 41 7.72 25.72 4.03
C MET A 41 7.29 24.36 3.49
N GLY A 42 6.05 23.97 3.78
CA GLY A 42 5.32 22.84 3.18
C GLY A 42 4.12 23.32 2.36
N ILE A 43 3.96 22.79 1.16
CA ILE A 43 2.84 23.11 0.26
C ILE A 43 2.03 21.83 0.02
N ASP A 44 0.75 21.85 0.33
CA ASP A 44 -0.19 20.75 0.10
C ASP A 44 -1.63 21.27 0.09
N VAL A 45 -2.48 20.61 -0.69
CA VAL A 45 -3.90 20.94 -0.84
C VAL A 45 -4.76 20.35 0.28
N TRP A 46 -4.22 19.42 1.07
CA TRP A 46 -4.97 18.65 2.04
C TRP A 46 -4.73 19.14 3.48
N GLN A 47 -5.73 19.80 4.07
CA GLN A 47 -5.62 20.40 5.41
C GLN A 47 -5.11 19.46 6.52
N PRO A 48 -5.55 18.19 6.64
CA PRO A 48 -4.97 17.26 7.61
C PRO A 48 -3.46 17.03 7.44
N ALA A 49 -2.98 16.96 6.19
CA ALA A 49 -1.55 16.83 5.89
C ALA A 49 -0.78 18.09 6.31
N ILE A 50 -1.24 19.28 5.92
CA ILE A 50 -0.63 20.56 6.35
C ILE A 50 -0.59 20.67 7.87
N THR A 51 -1.68 20.31 8.56
CA THR A 51 -1.75 20.33 10.02
C THR A 51 -0.70 19.42 10.65
N THR A 52 -0.54 18.20 10.13
CA THR A 52 0.49 17.26 10.56
C THR A 52 1.91 17.76 10.25
N HIS A 53 2.13 18.29 9.05
CA HIS A 53 3.44 18.79 8.62
C HIS A 53 3.90 19.95 9.50
N ASN A 54 3.03 20.96 9.68
CA ASN A 54 3.26 22.12 10.54
C ASN A 54 3.64 21.71 11.96
N PHE A 55 2.87 20.79 12.54
CA PHE A 55 3.08 20.31 13.91
C PHE A 55 4.46 19.65 14.10
N ASN A 56 4.93 18.88 13.10
CA ASN A 56 6.19 18.16 13.21
C ASN A 56 7.42 18.96 12.76
N HIS A 57 7.23 20.03 12.00
CA HIS A 57 8.31 20.88 11.47
C HIS A 57 8.38 22.28 12.07
N GLY A 58 7.46 22.64 12.98
CA GLY A 58 7.44 23.94 13.63
C GLY A 58 7.04 25.08 12.69
N LEU A 59 6.11 24.79 11.77
CA LEU A 59 5.63 25.72 10.75
C LEU A 59 4.18 26.13 11.02
N ASN A 60 3.70 27.10 10.26
CA ASN A 60 2.32 27.58 10.30
C ASN A 60 1.80 27.86 8.89
N ASP A 61 2.14 26.98 7.96
CA ASP A 61 1.73 27.08 6.56
C ASP A 61 0.23 26.87 6.43
N LYS A 62 -0.34 27.45 5.37
CA LYS A 62 -1.75 27.27 5.00
C LYS A 62 -1.85 26.33 3.82
N VAL A 63 -3.03 25.74 3.63
CA VAL A 63 -3.34 24.96 2.43
C VAL A 63 -3.09 25.80 1.19
N LYS A 64 -2.29 25.26 0.27
CA LYS A 64 -1.93 25.90 -0.99
C LYS A 64 -1.74 24.84 -2.07
N SER A 65 -2.17 25.13 -3.29
CA SER A 65 -2.01 24.25 -4.44
C SER A 65 -0.68 24.53 -5.15
N VAL A 66 -0.09 23.51 -5.77
CA VAL A 66 1.01 23.74 -6.72
C VAL A 66 0.55 24.60 -7.90
N LEU A 67 -0.73 24.51 -8.27
CA LEU A 67 -1.30 25.23 -9.40
C LEU A 67 -1.39 26.73 -9.13
N ASP A 68 -1.34 27.16 -7.86
CA ASP A 68 -1.26 28.58 -7.51
C ASP A 68 0.05 29.21 -8.01
N PHE A 69 1.04 28.40 -8.39
CA PHE A 69 2.34 28.82 -8.92
C PHE A 69 2.43 28.76 -10.45
N GLU A 70 1.30 28.66 -11.14
CA GLU A 70 1.26 28.97 -12.58
C GLU A 70 1.59 30.44 -12.83
N ASP A 71 1.18 31.31 -11.90
CA ASP A 71 1.56 32.71 -11.85
C ASP A 71 3.00 32.86 -11.32
N ILE A 72 3.85 33.50 -12.11
CA ILE A 72 5.25 33.76 -11.77
C ILE A 72 5.36 34.68 -10.55
N ASP A 73 4.41 35.59 -10.34
CA ASP A 73 4.42 36.47 -9.17
C ASP A 73 4.21 35.68 -7.88
N GLU A 74 3.44 34.61 -7.90
CA GLU A 74 3.32 33.67 -6.78
C GLU A 74 4.60 32.86 -6.55
N ILE A 75 5.33 32.52 -7.62
CA ILE A 75 6.66 31.89 -7.51
C ILE A 75 7.65 32.85 -6.84
N ASN A 76 7.64 34.12 -7.24
CA ASN A 76 8.54 35.15 -6.71
C ASN A 76 8.30 35.43 -5.22
N LYS A 77 7.05 35.24 -4.73
CA LYS A 77 6.71 35.34 -3.31
C LYS A 77 7.25 34.18 -2.46
N LEU A 78 7.68 33.07 -3.05
CA LEU A 78 8.28 31.97 -2.31
C LEU A 78 9.60 32.42 -1.66
N PRO A 79 9.84 32.04 -0.39
CA PRO A 79 11.13 32.30 0.22
C PRO A 79 12.23 31.61 -0.57
N ASP A 80 13.42 32.21 -0.62
CA ASP A 80 14.55 31.53 -1.24
C ASP A 80 14.94 30.30 -0.41
N SER A 81 15.21 29.18 -1.09
CA SER A 81 15.65 27.94 -0.47
C SER A 81 16.94 27.39 -1.07
N ASP A 82 17.69 26.63 -0.27
CA ASP A 82 18.84 25.87 -0.79
C ASP A 82 18.37 24.61 -1.54
N ILE A 83 17.23 24.06 -1.14
CA ILE A 83 16.67 22.83 -1.70
C ILE A 83 15.17 23.00 -1.99
N ILE A 84 14.71 22.42 -3.08
CA ILE A 84 13.28 22.21 -3.36
C ILE A 84 13.05 20.72 -3.55
N ILE A 85 12.13 20.14 -2.77
CA ILE A 85 11.70 18.76 -2.95
C ILE A 85 10.21 18.72 -3.27
N GLY A 86 9.74 17.65 -3.91
CA GLY A 86 8.31 17.42 -3.97
C GLY A 86 7.90 16.03 -4.41
N SER A 87 6.68 15.62 -4.01
CA SER A 87 6.11 14.31 -4.34
C SER A 87 4.71 14.41 -4.98
N PRO A 88 4.62 14.77 -6.28
CA PRO A 88 3.35 14.97 -6.96
C PRO A 88 2.42 13.74 -6.87
N PRO A 89 1.08 13.94 -6.73
CA PRO A 89 0.16 12.85 -6.49
C PRO A 89 0.13 11.83 -7.64
N CYS A 90 0.30 10.56 -7.29
CA CYS A 90 0.39 9.46 -8.25
C CYS A 90 -0.97 8.96 -8.80
N GLN A 91 -2.09 9.24 -8.13
CA GLN A 91 -3.39 8.57 -8.41
C GLN A 91 -3.86 8.70 -9.87
N LEU A 92 -3.38 9.71 -10.58
CA LEU A 92 -3.67 10.02 -11.97
C LEU A 92 -2.85 9.18 -12.97
N PHE A 93 -1.77 8.53 -12.52
CA PHE A 93 -0.81 7.77 -13.33
C PHE A 93 -0.86 6.24 -13.09
N SER A 94 -1.75 5.75 -12.22
CA SER A 94 -1.80 4.33 -11.86
C SER A 94 -2.69 3.50 -12.82
N LEU A 95 -2.19 2.34 -13.24
CA LEU A 95 -2.91 1.36 -14.07
C LEU A 95 -4.17 0.78 -13.39
N SER A 96 -4.30 0.93 -12.07
CA SER A 96 -5.41 0.41 -11.27
C SER A 96 -6.75 1.12 -11.55
N ASN A 97 -6.73 2.26 -12.25
CA ASN A 97 -7.89 3.05 -12.64
C ASN A 97 -8.37 2.75 -14.07
N GLN A 98 -8.45 1.48 -14.47
CA GLN A 98 -9.12 1.10 -15.74
C GLN A 98 -10.61 1.48 -15.80
N GLY A 99 -11.18 2.05 -14.73
CA GLY A 99 -12.55 2.57 -14.64
C GLY A 99 -12.76 4.03 -15.04
N GLY A 100 -11.89 4.64 -15.83
CA GLY A 100 -12.19 5.88 -16.58
C GLY A 100 -12.09 7.24 -15.83
N ASN A 101 -11.73 7.29 -14.55
CA ASN A 101 -11.70 8.54 -13.77
C ASN A 101 -10.30 9.16 -13.53
N ALA A 102 -9.22 8.58 -14.07
CA ALA A 102 -7.88 9.14 -13.90
C ALA A 102 -7.57 10.13 -15.03
N ASN A 103 -7.66 11.43 -14.73
CA ASN A 103 -7.24 12.48 -15.66
C ASN A 103 -5.71 12.61 -15.63
N LYS A 104 -5.04 11.85 -16.51
CA LYS A 104 -3.58 11.86 -16.64
C LYS A 104 -3.04 13.26 -16.94
N ASP A 105 -3.78 14.04 -17.74
CA ASP A 105 -3.37 15.38 -18.15
C ASP A 105 -3.28 16.32 -16.95
N PHE A 106 -4.22 16.20 -16.00
CA PHE A 106 -4.16 16.96 -14.74
C PHE A 106 -2.91 16.61 -13.91
N GLY A 107 -2.50 15.33 -13.90
CA GLY A 107 -1.29 14.91 -13.19
C GLY A 107 -0.02 15.46 -13.84
N ILE A 108 0.05 15.40 -15.17
CA ILE A 108 1.17 15.96 -15.95
C ILE A 108 1.25 17.47 -15.72
N HIS A 109 0.11 18.14 -15.73
CA HIS A 109 0.01 19.57 -15.48
C HIS A 109 0.59 19.97 -14.11
N MET A 110 0.21 19.28 -13.03
CA MET A 110 0.79 19.51 -11.70
C MET A 110 2.32 19.31 -11.65
N ILE A 111 2.84 18.32 -12.39
CA ILE A 111 4.30 18.09 -12.51
C ILE A 111 4.96 19.24 -13.27
N ASN A 112 4.37 19.69 -14.38
CA ASN A 112 4.88 20.80 -15.17
C ASN A 112 4.90 22.10 -14.35
N THR A 113 3.86 22.39 -13.55
CA THR A 113 3.86 23.57 -12.66
C THR A 113 4.94 23.46 -11.59
N PHE A 114 5.19 22.28 -11.03
CA PHE A 114 6.31 22.07 -10.11
C PHE A 114 7.67 22.30 -10.79
N PHE A 115 7.85 21.81 -12.03
CA PHE A 115 9.05 22.06 -12.83
C PHE A 115 9.19 23.54 -13.21
N LYS A 116 8.10 24.26 -13.45
CA LYS A 116 8.08 25.71 -13.66
C LYS A 116 8.65 26.45 -12.45
N VAL A 117 8.21 26.11 -11.24
CA VAL A 117 8.75 26.66 -9.99
C VAL A 117 10.26 26.42 -9.89
N ILE A 118 10.71 25.18 -10.13
CA ILE A 118 12.13 24.83 -10.07
C ILE A 118 12.92 25.62 -11.10
N ALA A 119 12.44 25.70 -12.35
CA ALA A 119 13.11 26.44 -13.43
C ALA A 119 13.29 27.91 -13.05
N VAL A 120 12.24 28.57 -12.56
CA VAL A 120 12.31 29.97 -12.10
C VAL A 120 13.30 30.11 -10.95
N LYS A 121 13.17 29.29 -9.89
CA LYS A 121 14.06 29.37 -8.73
C LYS A 121 15.51 28.99 -9.03
N LYS A 122 15.78 28.13 -10.01
CA LYS A 122 17.13 27.72 -10.43
C LYS A 122 17.83 28.83 -11.22
N PHE A 123 17.12 29.48 -12.13
CA PHE A 123 17.70 30.40 -13.10
C PHE A 123 17.49 31.90 -12.79
N GLN A 124 16.70 32.24 -11.77
CA GLN A 124 16.60 33.62 -11.29
C GLN A 124 17.97 34.18 -10.87
N LYS A 125 18.15 35.50 -11.05
CA LYS A 125 19.36 36.19 -10.60
C LYS A 125 19.61 35.96 -9.11
N ASN A 126 20.87 35.71 -8.75
CA ASN A 126 21.31 35.42 -7.37
C ASN A 126 20.63 34.19 -6.73
N SER A 127 20.18 33.23 -7.53
CA SER A 127 19.66 31.98 -7.00
C SER A 127 20.67 31.30 -6.07
N LYS A 128 20.18 30.83 -4.92
CA LYS A 128 20.94 30.00 -3.99
C LYS A 128 20.55 28.52 -4.06
N LEU A 129 19.67 28.13 -5.00
CA LEU A 129 19.21 26.75 -5.12
C LEU A 129 20.39 25.84 -5.46
N LYS A 130 20.65 24.85 -4.60
CA LYS A 130 21.77 23.91 -4.71
C LYS A 130 21.35 22.55 -5.25
N ALA A 131 20.12 22.15 -4.98
CA ALA A 131 19.56 20.90 -5.49
C ALA A 131 18.04 20.96 -5.54
N TRP A 132 17.45 20.11 -6.38
CA TRP A 132 16.03 19.81 -6.30
C TRP A 132 15.78 18.32 -6.53
N LEU A 133 14.69 17.80 -5.98
CA LEU A 133 14.27 16.41 -6.15
C LEU A 133 12.76 16.30 -6.36
N MET A 134 12.35 15.36 -7.20
CA MET A 134 10.98 14.88 -7.33
C MET A 134 10.92 13.40 -6.95
N GLU A 135 9.95 13.01 -6.15
CA GLU A 135 9.62 11.60 -5.87
C GLU A 135 8.25 11.24 -6.45
N ASN A 136 8.12 10.03 -6.99
CA ASN A 136 6.83 9.50 -7.43
C ASN A 136 6.87 7.95 -7.55
N VAL A 137 5.77 7.31 -7.94
CA VAL A 137 5.71 5.86 -8.18
C VAL A 137 6.53 5.44 -9.41
N PRO A 138 7.01 4.18 -9.48
CA PRO A 138 7.87 3.75 -10.60
C PRO A 138 7.29 3.98 -12.00
N ASN A 139 5.97 3.81 -12.17
CA ASN A 139 5.32 3.98 -13.48
C ASN A 139 5.27 5.44 -13.93
N SER A 140 5.47 6.43 -13.04
CA SER A 140 5.43 7.84 -13.41
C SER A 140 6.55 8.23 -14.38
N GLN A 141 7.66 7.48 -14.38
CA GLN A 141 8.77 7.67 -15.31
C GLN A 141 8.32 7.61 -16.78
N ASN A 142 7.25 6.86 -17.09
CA ASN A 142 6.70 6.77 -18.44
C ASN A 142 5.88 7.98 -18.88
N TYR A 143 5.57 8.91 -17.96
CA TYR A 143 4.73 10.08 -18.23
C TYR A 143 5.46 11.42 -18.14
N VAL A 144 6.74 11.41 -17.73
CA VAL A 144 7.58 12.61 -17.74
C VAL A 144 8.45 12.65 -18.98
N GLN A 145 8.77 13.86 -19.45
CA GLN A 145 9.68 14.07 -20.57
C GLN A 145 11.13 13.88 -20.14
N GLU A 146 12.01 13.62 -21.11
CA GLU A 146 13.45 13.51 -20.87
C GLU A 146 14.01 14.84 -20.37
N GLU A 147 13.66 15.90 -21.08
CA GLU A 147 14.02 17.27 -20.80
C GLU A 147 12.81 18.18 -21.02
N TYR A 148 12.80 19.34 -20.37
CA TYR A 148 11.82 20.40 -20.55
C TYR A 148 12.55 21.71 -20.80
N THR A 149 12.17 22.42 -21.85
CA THR A 149 12.63 23.78 -22.15
C THR A 149 11.85 24.83 -21.35
N PHE A 150 12.32 26.08 -21.32
CA PHE A 150 11.52 27.16 -20.72
C PHE A 150 10.22 27.40 -21.51
N GLU A 151 10.25 27.26 -22.83
CA GLU A 151 9.07 27.36 -23.69
C GLU A 151 8.00 26.32 -23.32
N GLU A 152 8.37 25.05 -23.14
CA GLU A 152 7.45 23.97 -22.75
C GLU A 152 6.92 24.08 -21.31
N LEU A 153 7.52 24.95 -20.48
CA LEU A 153 7.07 25.25 -19.12
C LEU A 153 6.32 26.58 -19.02
N ASP A 154 5.92 27.17 -20.15
CA ASP A 154 5.23 28.46 -20.23
C ASP A 154 6.04 29.59 -19.56
N LEU A 155 7.35 29.62 -19.84
CA LEU A 155 8.31 30.59 -19.30
C LEU A 155 9.02 31.42 -20.40
N VAL A 156 8.42 31.58 -21.58
CA VAL A 156 9.04 32.33 -22.71
C VAL A 156 9.41 33.76 -22.30
N ASP A 157 8.44 34.56 -21.86
CA ASP A 157 8.67 35.97 -21.50
C ASP A 157 9.60 36.10 -20.29
N TRP A 158 9.43 35.21 -19.31
CA TRP A 158 10.30 35.17 -18.14
C TRP A 158 11.75 34.87 -18.52
N ALA A 159 12.00 33.87 -19.37
CA ALA A 159 13.34 33.51 -19.82
C ALA A 159 14.00 34.69 -20.56
N ILE A 160 13.27 35.34 -21.46
CA ILE A 160 13.75 36.55 -22.16
C ILE A 160 14.11 37.65 -21.16
N SER A 161 13.28 37.88 -20.14
CA SER A 161 13.54 38.89 -19.09
C SER A 161 14.81 38.60 -18.26
N GLN A 162 15.18 37.33 -18.14
CA GLN A 162 16.41 36.90 -17.46
C GLN A 162 17.63 36.84 -18.40
N GLY A 163 17.47 37.13 -19.69
CA GLY A 163 18.52 37.02 -20.70
C GLY A 163 18.83 35.58 -21.12
N LEU A 164 17.86 34.68 -20.99
CA LEU A 164 17.97 33.26 -21.34
C LEU A 164 17.24 32.98 -22.66
N ASN A 165 17.70 31.96 -23.41
CA ASN A 165 17.00 31.49 -24.60
C ASN A 165 15.83 30.57 -24.20
N PRO A 166 14.56 30.89 -24.57
CA PRO A 166 13.39 30.07 -24.23
C PRO A 166 13.48 28.59 -24.63
N LYS A 167 14.24 28.27 -25.67
CA LYS A 167 14.45 26.90 -26.16
C LYS A 167 15.55 26.14 -25.41
N SER A 168 16.19 26.76 -24.43
CA SER A 168 17.19 26.08 -23.61
C SER A 168 16.53 25.12 -22.63
N VAL A 169 17.20 24.00 -22.36
CA VAL A 169 16.76 23.01 -21.38
C VAL A 169 16.77 23.64 -19.97
N ALA A 170 15.60 23.68 -19.35
CA ALA A 170 15.42 24.14 -17.97
C ALA A 170 15.54 22.97 -16.98
N ILE A 171 14.91 21.83 -17.29
CA ILE A 171 14.79 20.67 -16.41
C ILE A 171 15.18 19.39 -17.17
N LYS A 172 16.02 18.56 -16.55
CA LYS A 172 16.25 17.16 -16.94
C LYS A 172 15.53 16.26 -15.96
N SER A 173 14.68 15.35 -16.44
CA SER A 173 13.77 14.59 -15.58
C SER A 173 13.85 13.08 -15.76
N LYS A 174 13.32 12.52 -16.85
CA LYS A 174 13.07 11.06 -17.00
C LYS A 174 14.28 10.16 -16.74
N TYR A 175 15.46 10.58 -17.18
CA TYR A 175 16.72 9.82 -17.02
C TYR A 175 17.73 10.50 -16.08
N ASN A 176 17.39 11.65 -15.51
CA ASN A 176 18.22 12.30 -14.48
C ASN A 176 17.76 11.82 -13.09
N GLY A 177 18.00 10.53 -12.83
CA GLY A 177 17.50 9.82 -11.66
C GLY A 177 17.17 8.36 -11.99
N GLY A 178 16.22 7.77 -11.27
CA GLY A 178 15.82 6.38 -11.50
C GLY A 178 14.90 5.79 -10.45
N VAL A 179 14.68 4.48 -10.53
CA VAL A 179 13.83 3.76 -9.56
C VAL A 179 14.68 3.25 -8.39
N LEU A 180 14.43 3.78 -7.20
CA LEU A 180 15.09 3.38 -5.96
C LEU A 180 14.18 2.49 -5.10
N GLN A 181 14.77 1.55 -4.36
CA GLN A 181 14.07 0.67 -3.43
C GLN A 181 14.36 1.08 -1.98
N ALA A 182 13.32 1.44 -1.22
CA ALA A 182 13.46 2.05 0.10
C ALA A 182 14.18 1.17 1.15
N ASP A 183 14.06 -0.16 1.06
CA ASP A 183 14.72 -1.10 1.98
C ASP A 183 16.23 -1.23 1.73
N ASP A 184 16.73 -0.80 0.57
CA ASP A 184 18.18 -0.69 0.30
C ASP A 184 18.80 0.48 1.09
N TYR A 185 17.98 1.40 1.64
CA TYR A 185 18.41 2.55 2.44
C TYR A 185 18.08 2.41 3.93
N GLY A 186 17.61 1.23 4.34
CA GLY A 186 17.35 0.91 5.75
C GLY A 186 15.91 1.11 6.21
N THR A 187 14.97 1.36 5.30
CA THR A 187 13.53 1.30 5.61
C THR A 187 13.13 -0.17 5.86
N ALA A 188 12.24 -0.43 6.82
CA ALA A 188 11.69 -1.76 7.06
C ALA A 188 10.56 -2.15 6.07
N GLN A 189 10.64 -1.66 4.83
CA GLN A 189 9.59 -1.82 3.82
C GLN A 189 10.15 -1.94 2.40
N THR A 190 9.69 -2.95 1.67
CA THR A 190 9.91 -3.06 0.22
C THR A 190 8.96 -2.11 -0.52
N ARG A 191 9.47 -0.92 -0.88
CA ARG A 191 8.75 0.15 -1.62
C ARG A 191 9.67 0.70 -2.71
N ARG A 192 9.28 0.61 -3.97
CA ARG A 192 10.01 1.20 -5.11
C ARG A 192 9.45 2.56 -5.48
N ARG A 193 10.31 3.51 -5.83
CA ARG A 193 9.96 4.90 -6.19
C ARG A 193 10.83 5.43 -7.30
N PHE A 194 10.20 6.07 -8.28
CA PHE A 194 10.91 6.89 -9.25
C PHE A 194 11.32 8.18 -8.56
N VAL A 195 12.58 8.55 -8.70
CA VAL A 195 13.10 9.84 -8.25
C VAL A 195 13.84 10.50 -9.40
N SER A 196 13.66 11.80 -9.54
CA SER A 196 14.42 12.65 -10.46
C SER A 196 14.87 13.92 -9.76
N GLY A 197 15.83 14.63 -10.34
CA GLY A 197 16.41 15.80 -9.70
C GLY A 197 17.86 16.02 -10.09
N GLU A 198 18.49 17.03 -9.50
CA GLU A 198 19.89 17.32 -9.76
C GLU A 198 20.53 18.12 -8.61
N ILE A 199 21.86 18.06 -8.53
CA ILE A 199 22.67 19.13 -7.94
C ILE A 199 22.82 20.21 -9.00
N THR A 200 22.34 21.44 -8.73
CA THR A 200 22.22 22.51 -9.74
C THR A 200 23.55 22.88 -10.38
N LYS A 201 24.66 22.77 -9.63
CA LYS A 201 26.02 23.05 -10.13
C LYS A 201 26.52 22.03 -11.15
N THR A 202 26.11 20.78 -11.05
CA THR A 202 26.58 19.69 -11.93
C THR A 202 25.53 19.27 -12.96
N GLY A 203 24.25 19.50 -12.69
CA GLY A 203 23.14 18.99 -13.49
C GLY A 203 22.88 17.49 -13.30
N GLU A 204 23.56 16.85 -12.34
CA GLU A 204 23.53 15.39 -12.14
C GLU A 204 22.71 15.00 -10.90
N PHE A 205 21.99 13.88 -11.00
CA PHE A 205 21.20 13.34 -9.88
C PHE A 205 22.09 12.85 -8.72
N PRO A 206 21.76 13.18 -7.44
CA PRO A 206 22.52 12.75 -6.28
C PRO A 206 22.19 11.31 -5.86
N PHE A 207 22.69 10.31 -6.59
CA PHE A 207 22.46 8.90 -6.28
C PHE A 207 22.97 8.51 -4.88
N PRO A 208 22.07 8.13 -3.95
CA PRO A 208 22.47 7.83 -2.59
C PRO A 208 23.12 6.46 -2.46
N ASP A 209 24.05 6.33 -1.52
CA ASP A 209 24.73 5.06 -1.24
C ASP A 209 23.79 4.06 -0.55
N ARG A 210 23.80 2.81 -1.04
CA ARG A 210 23.01 1.73 -0.44
C ARG A 210 23.62 1.27 0.88
N VAL A 211 22.76 0.88 1.82
CA VAL A 211 23.19 0.28 3.07
C VAL A 211 23.65 -1.16 2.80
N LEU A 212 24.94 -1.44 2.98
CA LEU A 212 25.54 -2.78 2.78
C LEU A 212 25.09 -3.84 3.81
N LYS A 213 24.32 -3.45 4.84
CA LYS A 213 23.84 -4.35 5.90
C LYS A 213 22.59 -5.12 5.44
N LYS A 214 22.30 -6.25 6.11
CA LYS A 214 21.04 -6.99 5.94
C LYS A 214 19.83 -6.04 6.06
N LYS A 215 18.84 -6.25 5.18
CA LYS A 215 17.58 -5.50 5.17
C LYS A 215 16.92 -5.52 6.55
N VAL A 216 16.26 -4.42 6.91
CA VAL A 216 15.54 -4.33 8.19
C VAL A 216 14.25 -5.14 8.09
N THR A 217 14.15 -6.17 8.92
CA THR A 217 12.97 -7.05 8.99
C THR A 217 11.95 -6.53 9.98
N LEU A 218 10.70 -6.96 9.84
CA LEU A 218 9.64 -6.66 10.81
C LEU A 218 9.99 -7.18 12.23
N ASN A 219 10.61 -8.36 12.33
CA ASN A 219 11.12 -8.90 13.59
C ASN A 219 12.14 -7.95 14.21
N LYS A 220 13.09 -7.44 13.42
CA LYS A 220 14.06 -6.47 13.93
C LYS A 220 13.41 -5.18 14.41
N LEU A 221 12.39 -4.70 13.69
CA LEU A 221 11.68 -3.47 14.02
C LEU A 221 10.82 -3.62 15.28
N PHE A 222 10.12 -4.76 15.42
CA PHE A 222 9.09 -4.93 16.45
C PHE A 222 9.47 -5.82 17.63
N ARG A 223 10.67 -6.41 17.67
CA ARG A 223 11.11 -7.34 18.73
C ARG A 223 10.86 -6.85 20.16
N ASN A 224 11.15 -5.57 20.41
CA ASN A 224 11.00 -4.93 21.73
C ASN A 224 9.93 -3.82 21.71
N PHE A 225 9.07 -3.83 20.69
CA PHE A 225 8.01 -2.83 20.58
C PHE A 225 6.87 -3.18 21.53
N PRO A 226 6.23 -2.20 22.18
CA PRO A 226 5.10 -2.47 23.05
C PRO A 226 4.00 -3.25 22.33
N ASN A 227 3.22 -4.01 23.09
CA ASN A 227 2.06 -4.70 22.55
C ASN A 227 0.88 -3.72 22.47
N PRO A 228 0.13 -3.65 21.36
CA PRO A 228 -1.01 -2.74 21.25
C PRO A 228 -2.08 -2.91 22.33
N LEU A 229 -2.25 -4.12 22.87
CA LEU A 229 -3.27 -4.43 23.87
C LEU A 229 -2.72 -4.56 25.30
N ASN A 230 -1.40 -4.53 25.48
CA ASN A 230 -0.78 -4.66 26.78
C ASN A 230 0.20 -3.52 27.05
N GLN A 231 -0.19 -2.64 27.95
CA GLN A 231 0.63 -1.53 28.45
C GLN A 231 1.54 -2.05 29.56
N ALA A 232 2.69 -2.64 29.18
CA ALA A 232 3.72 -2.93 30.16
C ALA A 232 4.18 -1.62 30.84
N PRO A 233 4.47 -1.63 32.15
CA PRO A 233 4.88 -0.42 32.88
C PRO A 233 6.33 -0.07 32.52
N VAL A 234 6.53 0.58 31.38
CA VAL A 234 7.83 1.13 30.96
C VAL A 234 7.80 2.65 31.07
N LYS A 235 8.89 3.26 31.52
CA LYS A 235 9.01 4.74 31.59
C LYS A 235 9.24 5.37 30.22
N PHE A 236 10.02 4.68 29.38
CA PHE A 236 10.41 5.13 28.05
C PHE A 236 10.27 4.01 27.04
N VAL A 237 10.00 4.38 25.79
CA VAL A 237 9.99 3.49 24.63
C VAL A 237 11.12 3.94 23.71
N THR A 238 12.09 3.05 23.47
CA THR A 238 13.19 3.30 22.54
C THR A 238 12.69 3.22 21.11
N ASP A 239 13.14 4.14 20.27
CA ASP A 239 12.77 4.14 18.86
C ASP A 239 13.50 3.01 18.10
N PRO A 240 12.76 2.12 17.41
CA PRO A 240 13.37 0.99 16.72
C PRO A 240 14.12 1.39 15.43
N ASN A 241 13.77 2.52 14.81
CA ASN A 241 14.48 3.10 13.68
C ASN A 241 15.68 3.93 14.13
N TYR A 242 15.60 4.53 15.33
CA TYR A 242 16.58 5.43 15.91
C TYR A 242 16.94 5.03 17.36
N PRO A 243 17.74 3.98 17.59
CA PRO A 243 18.02 3.39 18.91
C PRO A 243 18.65 4.32 19.96
N ASN A 244 19.15 5.49 19.55
CA ASN A 244 19.67 6.51 20.47
C ASN A 244 18.59 7.51 20.93
N GLU A 245 17.35 7.35 20.43
CA GLU A 245 16.20 8.18 20.74
C GLU A 245 15.16 7.35 21.51
N SER A 246 14.45 8.02 22.40
CA SER A 246 13.38 7.41 23.18
C SER A 246 12.31 8.44 23.49
N VAL A 247 11.06 7.99 23.57
CA VAL A 247 9.93 8.82 24.00
C VAL A 247 9.47 8.39 25.38
N LYS A 248 9.00 9.34 26.20
CA LYS A 248 8.27 8.99 27.43
C LYS A 248 7.03 8.17 27.05
N PHE A 249 6.73 7.15 27.84
CA PHE A 249 5.60 6.26 27.57
C PHE A 249 4.26 7.02 27.44
N GLU A 250 4.04 8.03 28.28
CA GLU A 250 2.84 8.89 28.20
C GLU A 250 2.68 9.65 26.87
N ASN A 251 3.79 9.90 26.18
CA ASN A 251 3.86 10.60 24.89
C ASN A 251 3.88 9.63 23.70
N PHE A 252 3.94 8.32 23.96
CA PHE A 252 3.88 7.30 22.93
C PHE A 252 2.42 7.04 22.55
N LYS A 253 1.99 7.68 21.45
CA LYS A 253 0.59 7.72 21.01
C LYS A 253 0.33 6.94 19.72
N ASP A 254 -0.96 6.72 19.47
CA ASP A 254 -1.54 6.03 18.32
C ASP A 254 -1.09 4.57 18.20
N HIS A 255 -0.93 3.91 19.34
CA HIS A 255 -0.46 2.52 19.41
C HIS A 255 -1.32 1.62 20.28
N PHE A 256 -1.86 2.11 21.39
CA PHE A 256 -2.55 1.28 22.37
C PHE A 256 -4.06 1.20 22.09
N TYR A 257 -4.45 0.49 21.05
CA TYR A 257 -5.86 0.24 20.70
C TYR A 257 -6.03 -1.04 19.87
N ASP A 258 -7.25 -1.58 19.87
CA ASP A 258 -7.56 -2.85 19.20
C ASP A 258 -7.85 -2.68 17.71
N THR A 259 -6.92 -3.15 16.87
CA THR A 259 -7.02 -3.14 15.40
C THR A 259 -7.53 -4.45 14.81
N GLY A 260 -8.18 -5.30 15.62
CA GLY A 260 -8.77 -6.56 15.17
C GLY A 260 -9.77 -6.38 14.02
N VAL A 261 -9.78 -7.34 13.10
CA VAL A 261 -10.63 -7.32 11.90
C VAL A 261 -11.61 -8.48 11.85
N TYR A 262 -12.72 -8.32 11.14
CA TYR A 262 -13.72 -9.36 10.99
C TYR A 262 -13.15 -10.58 10.27
N GLN A 263 -13.64 -11.77 10.61
CA GLN A 263 -13.16 -13.06 10.14
C GLN A 263 -13.04 -13.11 8.62
N VAL A 264 -14.14 -12.78 7.98
CA VAL A 264 -14.29 -12.65 6.53
C VAL A 264 -13.27 -11.72 5.86
N GLN A 265 -12.81 -10.65 6.52
CA GLN A 265 -11.86 -9.71 5.95
C GLN A 265 -10.52 -10.40 5.80
N TRP A 266 -10.01 -10.92 6.92
CA TRP A 266 -8.72 -11.57 6.91
C TRP A 266 -8.76 -12.88 6.09
N GLN A 267 -9.89 -13.59 6.03
CA GLN A 267 -10.03 -14.76 5.16
C GLN A 267 -9.95 -14.37 3.68
N LYS A 268 -10.62 -13.29 3.27
CA LYS A 268 -10.53 -12.77 1.90
C LYS A 268 -9.10 -12.36 1.56
N ALA A 269 -8.45 -11.62 2.44
CA ALA A 269 -7.05 -11.25 2.25
C ALA A 269 -6.14 -12.49 2.16
N ARG A 270 -6.31 -13.48 3.05
CA ARG A 270 -5.60 -14.76 3.01
C ARG A 270 -5.80 -15.46 1.67
N ASP A 271 -7.03 -15.57 1.20
CA ASP A 271 -7.34 -16.31 -0.02
C ASP A 271 -6.80 -15.60 -1.26
N LEU A 272 -6.92 -14.27 -1.32
CA LEU A 272 -6.28 -13.46 -2.36
C LEU A 272 -4.74 -13.59 -2.33
N LYS A 273 -4.13 -13.77 -1.15
CA LYS A 273 -2.68 -13.97 -1.00
C LYS A 273 -2.23 -15.38 -1.36
N GLN A 274 -2.96 -16.40 -0.94
CA GLN A 274 -2.53 -17.81 -0.98
C GLN A 274 -3.07 -18.57 -2.19
N ARG A 275 -4.21 -18.15 -2.73
CA ARG A 275 -4.99 -18.89 -3.73
C ARG A 275 -5.41 -18.05 -4.93
N HIS A 276 -4.82 -16.87 -5.16
CA HIS A 276 -5.22 -15.97 -6.26
C HIS A 276 -5.35 -16.68 -7.63
N PRO A 277 -6.38 -16.38 -8.45
CA PRO A 277 -6.60 -17.08 -9.72
C PRO A 277 -5.41 -17.02 -10.69
N TYR A 278 -4.74 -15.86 -10.80
CA TYR A 278 -3.68 -15.65 -11.78
C TYR A 278 -2.38 -15.05 -11.20
N MET A 279 -2.33 -14.76 -9.90
CA MET A 279 -1.14 -14.18 -9.27
C MET A 279 -0.47 -15.19 -8.34
N GLY A 280 0.83 -15.01 -8.08
CA GLY A 280 1.60 -15.88 -7.18
C GLY A 280 1.19 -15.79 -5.70
N LYS A 281 1.71 -16.72 -4.90
CA LYS A 281 1.47 -16.77 -3.45
C LYS A 281 2.17 -15.60 -2.74
N MET A 282 1.56 -15.10 -1.68
CA MET A 282 2.12 -14.10 -0.75
C MET A 282 1.89 -14.55 0.69
N SER A 283 2.77 -14.14 1.61
CA SER A 283 2.67 -14.51 3.02
C SER A 283 1.38 -14.01 3.68
N PHE A 284 0.73 -14.91 4.43
CA PHE A 284 -0.36 -14.60 5.35
C PHE A 284 -0.19 -15.47 6.62
N PRO A 285 -0.14 -14.89 7.84
CA PRO A 285 0.04 -13.45 8.11
C PRO A 285 1.37 -12.93 7.54
N GLU A 286 1.72 -11.67 7.81
CA GLU A 286 3.00 -11.14 7.36
C GLU A 286 4.20 -11.98 7.82
N ASN A 287 5.20 -12.08 6.95
CA ASN A 287 6.44 -12.75 7.27
C ASN A 287 7.34 -11.80 8.08
N MET A 288 7.52 -12.10 9.36
CA MET A 288 8.26 -11.23 10.27
C MET A 288 9.77 -11.20 9.98
N ASP A 289 10.31 -12.19 9.26
CA ASP A 289 11.73 -12.25 8.88
C ASP A 289 12.05 -11.49 7.58
N LYS A 290 11.07 -10.75 7.04
CA LYS A 290 11.23 -9.91 5.86
C LYS A 290 10.86 -8.46 6.18
N PRO A 291 11.32 -7.49 5.36
CA PRO A 291 10.73 -6.16 5.35
C PRO A 291 9.22 -6.24 5.07
N SER A 292 8.48 -5.26 5.57
CA SER A 292 7.06 -5.12 5.27
C SER A 292 6.83 -4.95 3.77
N ARG A 293 5.65 -5.36 3.30
CA ARG A 293 5.16 -4.93 1.99
C ARG A 293 4.79 -3.45 2.02
N THR A 294 4.52 -2.89 0.85
CA THR A 294 4.17 -1.49 0.72
C THR A 294 2.92 -1.12 1.54
N ILE A 295 3.07 -0.23 2.52
CA ILE A 295 1.94 0.40 3.21
C ILE A 295 1.20 1.27 2.17
N MET A 296 -0.07 0.93 1.92
CA MET A 296 -0.94 1.63 0.97
C MET A 296 -1.69 2.76 1.68
N ALA A 297 -2.04 3.81 0.94
CA ALA A 297 -2.84 4.92 1.48
C ALA A 297 -4.29 4.52 1.83
N THR A 298 -4.82 3.48 1.18
CA THR A 298 -6.13 2.91 1.51
C THR A 298 -5.93 1.82 2.56
N GLN A 299 -6.49 2.02 3.75
CA GLN A 299 -6.53 1.01 4.79
C GLN A 299 -7.53 -0.09 4.39
N SER A 300 -7.05 -1.30 4.15
CA SER A 300 -7.91 -2.45 3.84
C SER A 300 -7.45 -3.69 4.57
N ALA A 301 -8.42 -4.46 5.07
CA ALA A 301 -8.21 -5.76 5.69
C ALA A 301 -8.64 -6.93 4.80
N SER A 302 -9.17 -6.67 3.60
CA SER A 302 -9.79 -7.69 2.72
C SER A 302 -9.19 -7.75 1.32
N THR A 303 -8.21 -6.90 1.02
CA THR A 303 -7.48 -6.93 -0.26
C THR A 303 -6.27 -7.84 -0.18
N ARG A 304 -5.67 -8.10 -1.35
CA ARG A 304 -4.46 -8.92 -1.47
C ARG A 304 -3.26 -8.26 -0.79
N GLU A 305 -3.21 -6.94 -0.83
CA GLU A 305 -2.14 -6.09 -0.32
C GLU A 305 -2.22 -5.89 1.20
N ALA A 306 -3.39 -6.14 1.81
CA ALA A 306 -3.68 -5.94 3.23
C ALA A 306 -2.56 -6.47 4.13
N ILE A 307 -2.08 -5.66 5.07
CA ILE A 307 -1.01 -6.04 6.02
C ILE A 307 -1.69 -6.53 7.28
N LEU A 308 -1.53 -7.82 7.58
CA LEU A 308 -2.25 -8.46 8.68
C LEU A 308 -1.29 -9.28 9.54
N TYR A 309 -1.35 -9.03 10.84
CA TYR A 309 -0.65 -9.79 11.87
C TYR A 309 -1.61 -10.71 12.59
N LYS A 310 -1.09 -11.82 13.14
CA LYS A 310 -1.86 -12.56 14.13
C LYS A 310 -2.08 -11.62 15.32
N SER A 311 -3.32 -11.55 15.78
CA SER A 311 -3.63 -10.71 16.93
C SER A 311 -3.01 -11.27 18.20
N ASP A 312 -2.62 -10.38 19.09
CA ASP A 312 -2.03 -10.71 20.39
C ASP A 312 -3.09 -11.22 21.38
N CYS A 313 -4.38 -11.01 21.07
CA CYS A 313 -5.48 -11.62 21.78
C CYS A 313 -5.77 -13.03 21.23
N ASN A 314 -6.00 -14.00 22.12
CA ASN A 314 -6.32 -15.40 21.78
C ASN A 314 -7.78 -15.57 21.28
N ARG A 315 -8.23 -14.68 20.37
CA ARG A 315 -9.53 -14.79 19.69
C ARG A 315 -9.46 -15.83 18.56
N LYS A 316 -10.59 -16.49 18.29
CA LYS A 316 -10.80 -17.33 17.10
C LYS A 316 -11.86 -16.68 16.23
N GLY A 317 -11.63 -16.61 14.91
CA GLY A 317 -12.54 -15.94 14.00
C GLY A 317 -12.36 -14.43 14.01
N ASP A 318 -13.35 -13.70 14.53
CA ASP A 318 -13.31 -12.24 14.60
C ASP A 318 -12.20 -11.75 15.54
N GLY A 319 -11.40 -10.80 15.06
CA GLY A 319 -10.26 -10.27 15.80
C GLY A 319 -9.07 -11.22 15.94
N GLU A 320 -9.11 -12.41 15.34
CA GLU A 320 -7.98 -13.36 15.30
C GLU A 320 -6.75 -12.78 14.59
N TYR A 321 -7.00 -11.89 13.62
CA TYR A 321 -5.98 -11.11 12.92
C TYR A 321 -6.29 -9.63 13.08
N ARG A 322 -5.23 -8.81 12.97
CA ARG A 322 -5.31 -7.36 13.15
C ARG A 322 -4.51 -6.62 12.06
N LEU A 323 -4.91 -5.39 11.79
CA LEU A 323 -4.08 -4.44 11.05
C LEU A 323 -2.93 -3.94 11.95
N PRO A 324 -1.84 -3.38 11.41
CA PRO A 324 -0.95 -2.56 12.23
C PRO A 324 -1.72 -1.39 12.82
N THR A 325 -1.29 -0.95 13.99
CA THR A 325 -1.63 0.35 14.55
C THR A 325 -1.04 1.47 13.68
N ILE A 326 -1.57 2.69 13.81
CA ILE A 326 -1.00 3.87 13.14
C ILE A 326 0.48 4.03 13.47
N ARG A 327 0.87 3.80 14.72
CA ARG A 327 2.27 3.86 15.14
C ARG A 327 3.15 2.77 14.52
N GLU A 328 2.68 1.52 14.46
CA GLU A 328 3.41 0.45 13.76
C GLU A 328 3.58 0.78 12.27
N ALA A 329 2.53 1.26 11.60
CA ALA A 329 2.60 1.69 10.20
C ALA A 329 3.58 2.85 9.98
N ALA A 330 3.58 3.84 10.87
CA ALA A 330 4.52 4.96 10.86
C ALA A 330 5.98 4.49 11.04
N CYS A 331 6.22 3.55 11.96
CA CYS A 331 7.54 2.95 12.18
C CYS A 331 8.05 2.19 10.95
N ILE A 332 7.17 1.44 10.26
CA ILE A 332 7.52 0.75 9.01
C ILE A 332 7.95 1.74 7.93
N MET A 333 7.26 2.89 7.84
CA MET A 333 7.60 4.00 6.92
C MET A 333 8.82 4.82 7.38
N GLY A 334 9.35 4.54 8.57
CA GLY A 334 10.57 5.13 9.08
C GLY A 334 10.40 6.36 9.96
N TYR A 335 9.17 6.77 10.28
CA TYR A 335 8.95 7.93 11.14
C TYR A 335 9.47 7.67 12.57
N PRO A 336 9.99 8.71 13.25
CA PRO A 336 10.36 8.60 14.65
C PRO A 336 9.12 8.49 15.54
N LEU A 337 9.29 7.93 16.75
CA LEU A 337 8.18 7.70 17.69
C LEU A 337 7.50 8.99 18.18
N ASP A 338 8.22 10.11 18.16
CA ASP A 338 7.69 11.42 18.53
C ASP A 338 6.92 12.12 17.39
N TYR A 339 6.92 11.55 16.18
CA TYR A 339 6.16 12.08 15.04
C TYR A 339 4.66 11.85 15.23
N GLN A 340 3.84 12.89 15.15
CA GLN A 340 2.39 12.80 15.39
C GLN A 340 1.59 13.02 14.12
N PHE A 341 0.37 12.47 14.04
CA PHE A 341 -0.51 12.59 12.88
C PHE A 341 -1.88 13.13 13.29
N PHE A 342 -2.39 14.11 12.57
CA PHE A 342 -3.71 14.70 12.77
C PHE A 342 -4.81 13.89 12.08
N GLY A 343 -6.01 13.88 12.65
CA GLY A 343 -7.22 13.28 12.05
C GLY A 343 -7.70 11.99 12.71
N ASP A 344 -8.68 11.33 12.09
CA ASP A 344 -9.17 10.00 12.48
C ASP A 344 -8.23 8.89 11.97
N GLU A 345 -8.51 7.64 12.32
CA GLU A 345 -7.67 6.50 11.91
C GLU A 345 -7.47 6.44 10.40
N SER A 346 -8.54 6.63 9.62
CA SER A 346 -8.48 6.57 8.16
C SER A 346 -7.61 7.69 7.57
N THR A 347 -7.72 8.91 8.10
CA THR A 347 -6.90 10.07 7.72
C THR A 347 -5.43 9.89 8.10
N LYS A 348 -5.14 9.40 9.31
CA LYS A 348 -3.76 9.10 9.75
C LYS A 348 -3.13 8.02 8.88
N TRP A 349 -3.87 6.96 8.56
CA TRP A 349 -3.38 5.89 7.70
C TRP A 349 -3.06 6.39 6.28
N ARG A 350 -3.96 7.19 5.69
CA ARG A 350 -3.78 7.78 4.37
C ARG A 350 -2.52 8.65 4.29
N GLN A 351 -2.28 9.46 5.33
CA GLN A 351 -1.06 10.26 5.47
C GLN A 351 0.21 9.40 5.42
N ILE A 352 0.25 8.33 6.24
CA ILE A 352 1.39 7.42 6.30
C ILE A 352 1.60 6.70 4.96
N GLY A 353 0.53 6.17 4.36
CA GLY A 353 0.63 5.40 3.12
C GLY A 353 1.00 6.22 1.88
N ASN A 354 0.67 7.52 1.86
CA ASN A 354 1.07 8.44 0.79
C ASN A 354 2.53 8.89 0.89
N ALA A 355 3.13 8.88 2.08
CA ALA A 355 4.44 9.45 2.31
C ALA A 355 5.60 8.76 1.56
N VAL A 356 6.68 9.52 1.41
CA VAL A 356 8.03 9.01 1.10
C VAL A 356 8.60 8.37 2.37
N CYS A 357 9.32 7.24 2.24
CA CYS A 357 9.98 6.61 3.39
C CYS A 357 11.10 7.51 3.92
N VAL A 358 11.13 7.73 5.23
CA VAL A 358 12.02 8.70 5.87
C VAL A 358 13.50 8.36 5.63
N GLN A 359 13.89 7.08 5.67
CA GLN A 359 15.28 6.67 5.47
C GLN A 359 15.74 6.85 4.01
N LEU A 360 14.85 6.70 3.03
CA LEU A 360 15.16 7.01 1.62
C LEU A 360 15.40 8.50 1.45
N SER A 361 14.50 9.33 1.99
CA SER A 361 14.65 10.79 1.99
C SER A 361 15.97 11.20 2.67
N PHE A 362 16.26 10.65 3.85
CA PHE A 362 17.50 10.92 4.59
C PHE A 362 18.74 10.55 3.77
N ALA A 363 18.74 9.40 3.08
CA ALA A 363 19.88 9.00 2.24
C ALA A 363 20.12 9.98 1.09
N LEU A 364 19.05 10.45 0.43
CA LEU A 364 19.13 11.49 -0.61
C LEU A 364 19.69 12.81 -0.05
N ALA A 365 19.17 13.25 1.11
CA ALA A 365 19.63 14.47 1.77
C ALA A 365 21.11 14.39 2.18
N VAL A 366 21.56 13.25 2.72
CA VAL A 366 22.98 13.01 3.04
C VAL A 366 23.84 13.07 1.77
N LYS A 367 23.38 12.48 0.67
CA LYS A 367 24.15 12.50 -0.58
C LYS A 367 24.30 13.91 -1.14
N ILE A 368 23.25 14.73 -1.04
CA ILE A 368 23.32 16.14 -1.41
C ILE A 368 24.39 16.86 -0.58
N LEU A 369 24.38 16.70 0.76
CA LEU A 369 25.38 17.30 1.66
C LEU A 369 26.81 16.94 1.25
N GLU A 370 27.06 15.66 0.95
CA GLU A 370 28.36 15.17 0.48
C GLU A 370 28.79 15.89 -0.81
N LEU A 371 27.93 15.90 -1.83
CA LEU A 371 28.26 16.47 -3.14
C LEU A 371 28.46 17.99 -3.11
N ILE A 372 27.83 18.69 -2.17
CA ILE A 372 28.01 20.14 -1.98
C ILE A 372 29.02 20.50 -0.89
N ASN A 373 29.73 19.51 -0.33
CA ASN A 373 30.72 19.67 0.75
C ASN A 373 30.16 20.39 2.00
N SER A 374 28.92 20.07 2.38
CA SER A 374 28.26 20.59 3.58
C SER A 374 28.26 19.51 4.67
N PRO A 375 28.48 19.87 5.95
CA PRO A 375 28.50 18.88 7.03
C PRO A 375 27.09 18.36 7.36
N LEU A 376 27.03 17.13 7.83
CA LEU A 376 25.85 16.56 8.49
C LEU A 376 25.67 17.19 9.88
N LEU A 377 24.50 17.77 10.14
CA LEU A 377 24.16 18.38 11.42
C LEU A 377 23.08 17.56 12.15
N PRO A 378 22.99 17.64 13.49
CA PRO A 378 21.88 17.05 14.23
C PRO A 378 20.54 17.63 13.77
N ALA A 379 19.47 16.84 13.82
CA ALA A 379 18.13 17.31 13.49
C ALA A 379 17.71 18.51 14.36
N LYS A 380 16.99 19.49 13.79
CA LYS A 380 16.42 20.61 14.55
C LYS A 380 15.34 20.07 15.51
N ILE A 381 15.45 20.37 16.80
CA ILE A 381 14.45 20.00 17.80
C ILE A 381 13.23 20.90 17.61
N ILE A 382 12.04 20.30 17.62
CA ILE A 382 10.76 20.99 17.49
C ILE A 382 9.97 20.69 18.76
N ASP A 383 9.55 21.73 19.47
CA ASP A 383 8.69 21.60 20.64
C ASP A 383 7.26 21.33 20.20
N LYS A 384 6.67 20.24 20.71
CA LYS A 384 5.35 19.74 20.29
C LYS A 384 4.38 19.73 21.46
N ASP A 385 3.29 20.46 21.33
CA ASP A 385 2.18 20.39 22.27
C ASP A 385 1.20 19.29 21.87
N LEU A 386 1.36 18.11 22.48
CA LEU A 386 0.54 16.93 22.19
C LEU A 386 -0.96 17.14 22.49
N SER A 387 -1.34 18.18 23.26
CA SER A 387 -2.76 18.46 23.55
C SER A 387 -3.55 18.90 22.32
N GLN A 388 -2.86 19.34 21.25
CA GLN A 388 -3.51 19.80 20.02
C GLN A 388 -4.18 18.67 19.22
N PHE A 389 -3.74 17.42 19.41
CA PHE A 389 -4.22 16.28 18.62
C PHE A 389 -5.06 15.31 19.46
N LYS A 390 -6.00 14.65 18.79
CA LYS A 390 -6.70 13.48 19.33
C LYS A 390 -5.94 12.21 18.94
N TYR A 391 -5.78 11.31 19.90
CA TYR A 391 -5.08 10.05 19.71
C TYR A 391 -6.04 8.86 19.78
N LEU A 392 -5.67 7.79 19.10
CA LEU A 392 -6.50 6.58 18.99
C LEU A 392 -6.42 5.68 20.24
N ASP A 393 -5.45 5.92 21.12
CA ASP A 393 -5.19 5.07 22.29
C ASP A 393 -6.43 4.98 23.20
N ASN A 394 -6.86 3.76 23.45
CA ASN A 394 -7.98 3.46 24.32
C ASN A 394 -7.91 2.02 24.83
N LYS A 395 -8.50 1.76 26.00
CA LYS A 395 -8.52 0.41 26.61
C LYS A 395 -9.68 -0.46 26.09
N ARG A 396 -10.47 0.03 25.14
CA ARG A 396 -11.67 -0.69 24.68
C ARG A 396 -11.25 -1.81 23.74
N ILE A 397 -11.59 -3.03 24.13
CA ILE A 397 -11.56 -4.17 23.23
C ILE A 397 -12.68 -4.03 22.21
N LYS A 398 -12.34 -4.23 20.94
CA LYS A 398 -13.28 -4.08 19.84
C LYS A 398 -14.34 -5.18 19.91
N ASP A 399 -15.61 -4.80 19.87
CA ASP A 399 -16.72 -5.71 19.66
C ASP A 399 -16.93 -5.97 18.15
N PHE A 400 -17.40 -7.16 17.82
CA PHE A 400 -17.67 -7.59 16.43
C PHE A 400 -19.16 -7.84 16.21
N ASN A 401 -20.02 -7.12 16.95
CA ASN A 401 -21.46 -7.32 16.94
C ASN A 401 -22.16 -6.63 15.75
N ASN A 402 -21.47 -5.74 15.06
CA ASN A 402 -22.03 -4.93 13.96
C ASN A 402 -21.19 -5.09 12.68
N PRO A 403 -21.23 -6.26 12.02
CA PRO A 403 -20.49 -6.48 10.80
C PRO A 403 -20.92 -5.48 9.72
N PRO A 404 -19.99 -5.00 8.86
CA PRO A 404 -20.35 -4.14 7.75
C PRO A 404 -21.40 -4.81 6.84
N THR A 405 -22.14 -4.01 6.07
CA THR A 405 -23.07 -4.53 5.05
C THR A 405 -22.60 -4.12 3.65
N ARG A 406 -22.79 -4.99 2.67
CA ARG A 406 -22.53 -4.73 1.25
C ARG A 406 -23.80 -4.32 0.52
N SER A 407 -23.63 -3.66 -0.62
CA SER A 407 -24.72 -3.40 -1.55
C SER A 407 -25.26 -4.71 -2.15
N GLU A 408 -26.51 -4.67 -2.62
CA GLU A 408 -27.15 -5.79 -3.34
C GLU A 408 -26.39 -6.22 -4.59
N LYS A 409 -25.68 -5.29 -5.23
CA LYS A 409 -24.90 -5.52 -6.44
C LYS A 409 -23.47 -5.98 -6.15
N ALA A 410 -23.11 -6.22 -4.89
CA ALA A 410 -21.76 -6.59 -4.53
C ALA A 410 -21.37 -7.93 -5.16
N LEU A 411 -20.32 -7.89 -5.97
CA LEU A 411 -19.83 -9.08 -6.66
C LEU A 411 -19.28 -10.10 -5.66
N PHE A 412 -19.69 -11.34 -5.85
CA PHE A 412 -19.16 -12.51 -5.18
C PHE A 412 -18.47 -13.38 -6.22
N ARG A 413 -17.24 -13.78 -5.91
CA ARG A 413 -16.50 -14.81 -6.66
C ARG A 413 -15.59 -15.52 -5.66
N GLN A 414 -15.79 -16.81 -5.46
CA GLN A 414 -14.89 -17.61 -4.62
C GLN A 414 -14.88 -19.08 -5.03
N PHE A 415 -13.75 -19.75 -4.77
CA PHE A 415 -13.53 -21.16 -5.10
C PHE A 415 -12.86 -21.92 -3.93
N PRO A 416 -13.10 -23.23 -3.82
CA PRO A 416 -12.62 -24.04 -2.69
C PRO A 416 -11.12 -24.35 -2.77
N ILE A 417 -10.57 -24.56 -3.96
CA ILE A 417 -9.17 -24.92 -4.16
C ILE A 417 -8.70 -24.49 -5.56
N LYS A 418 -7.40 -24.21 -5.70
CA LYS A 418 -6.73 -23.96 -6.98
C LYS A 418 -5.69 -25.06 -7.20
N SER A 419 -5.82 -25.82 -8.28
CA SER A 419 -4.89 -26.88 -8.66
C SER A 419 -4.82 -27.02 -10.17
N GLY A 420 -3.68 -27.46 -10.70
CA GLY A 420 -3.46 -27.65 -12.14
C GLY A 420 -3.77 -26.41 -12.99
N ASN A 421 -3.50 -25.19 -12.50
CA ASN A 421 -3.91 -23.93 -13.14
C ASN A 421 -5.42 -23.86 -13.45
N MET A 422 -6.24 -24.43 -12.57
CA MET A 422 -7.69 -24.43 -12.70
C MET A 422 -8.35 -23.95 -11.40
N THR A 423 -9.50 -23.29 -11.54
CA THR A 423 -10.41 -22.96 -10.42
C THR A 423 -11.85 -23.22 -10.84
N VAL A 424 -12.70 -23.57 -9.86
CA VAL A 424 -14.15 -23.73 -10.05
C VAL A 424 -14.85 -22.77 -9.09
N ASP A 425 -15.37 -21.69 -9.65
CA ASP A 425 -15.79 -20.52 -8.91
C ASP A 425 -17.30 -20.51 -8.75
N LEU A 426 -17.76 -20.32 -7.52
CA LEU A 426 -19.12 -19.80 -7.27
C LEU A 426 -19.09 -18.29 -7.49
N THR A 427 -19.97 -17.80 -8.35
CA THR A 427 -20.05 -16.37 -8.71
C THR A 427 -21.49 -15.90 -8.77
N ASN A 428 -21.73 -14.63 -8.40
CA ASN A 428 -23.01 -13.96 -8.64
C ASN A 428 -23.00 -13.06 -9.89
N LYS A 429 -21.97 -13.24 -10.73
CA LYS A 429 -21.85 -12.62 -12.05
C LYS A 429 -21.66 -13.70 -13.10
N VAL A 430 -22.71 -13.96 -13.86
CA VAL A 430 -22.74 -14.93 -14.95
C VAL A 430 -23.16 -14.19 -16.22
N ASN A 431 -22.49 -14.44 -17.35
CA ASN A 431 -22.76 -13.77 -18.64
C ASN A 431 -22.72 -12.24 -18.61
N GLY A 432 -22.02 -11.64 -17.64
CA GLY A 432 -21.92 -10.18 -17.50
C GLY A 432 -22.98 -9.55 -16.59
N GLU A 433 -24.06 -10.26 -16.27
CA GLU A 433 -25.15 -9.79 -15.40
C GLU A 433 -24.86 -10.08 -13.92
N SER A 434 -25.06 -9.10 -13.05
CA SER A 434 -24.89 -9.23 -11.59
C SER A 434 -26.20 -9.61 -10.90
N GLY A 435 -26.13 -10.51 -9.91
CA GLY A 435 -27.28 -10.95 -9.11
C GLY A 435 -27.75 -12.37 -9.44
N ASN A 436 -27.27 -12.92 -10.56
CA ASN A 436 -27.49 -14.30 -10.98
C ASN A 436 -26.34 -15.18 -10.48
N TRP A 437 -26.66 -16.20 -9.68
CA TRP A 437 -25.66 -17.12 -9.13
C TRP A 437 -25.43 -18.30 -10.08
N GLY A 438 -24.16 -18.65 -10.26
CA GLY A 438 -23.77 -19.81 -11.05
C GLY A 438 -22.36 -20.27 -10.72
N VAL A 439 -21.93 -21.31 -11.43
CA VAL A 439 -20.61 -21.90 -11.26
C VAL A 439 -19.85 -21.81 -12.56
N VAL A 440 -18.61 -21.31 -12.51
CA VAL A 440 -17.75 -21.14 -13.69
C VAL A 440 -16.42 -21.81 -13.41
N ALA A 441 -16.01 -22.71 -14.29
CA ALA A 441 -14.67 -23.29 -14.24
C ALA A 441 -13.74 -22.51 -15.18
N HIS A 442 -12.54 -22.21 -14.69
CA HIS A 442 -11.50 -21.47 -15.40
C HIS A 442 -10.23 -22.31 -15.50
N ALA A 443 -9.65 -22.45 -16.69
CA ALA A 443 -8.41 -23.19 -16.92
C ALA A 443 -7.37 -22.34 -17.66
N GLY A 444 -6.18 -22.24 -17.08
CA GLY A 444 -5.05 -21.47 -17.61
C GLY A 444 -4.81 -20.13 -16.90
N THR A 445 -3.87 -19.35 -17.41
CA THR A 445 -3.46 -18.05 -16.87
C THR A 445 -3.28 -17.04 -18.01
N GLY A 446 -3.56 -15.76 -17.77
CA GLY A 446 -3.32 -14.68 -18.74
C GLY A 446 -4.50 -14.38 -19.68
N LYS A 447 -4.26 -13.64 -20.76
CA LYS A 447 -5.26 -13.34 -21.78
C LYS A 447 -5.57 -14.64 -22.56
N GLY A 448 -6.85 -15.03 -22.64
CA GLY A 448 -7.28 -16.24 -23.35
C GLY A 448 -7.35 -17.52 -22.51
N PHE A 449 -7.40 -17.43 -21.18
CA PHE A 449 -7.75 -18.59 -20.35
C PHE A 449 -9.12 -19.16 -20.80
N LYS A 450 -9.27 -20.49 -20.76
CA LYS A 450 -10.53 -21.14 -21.12
C LYS A 450 -11.50 -21.07 -19.95
N SER A 451 -12.78 -20.88 -20.21
CA SER A 451 -13.81 -20.97 -19.19
C SER A 451 -15.09 -21.60 -19.71
N ILE A 452 -15.77 -22.37 -18.86
CA ILE A 452 -17.11 -22.90 -19.13
C ILE A 452 -18.02 -22.65 -17.94
N ILE A 453 -19.30 -22.43 -18.20
CA ILE A 453 -20.34 -22.41 -17.18
C ILE A 453 -20.67 -23.86 -16.85
N ILE A 454 -20.63 -24.22 -15.57
CA ILE A 454 -20.91 -25.56 -15.10
C ILE A 454 -22.42 -25.73 -14.92
N SER A 455 -23.01 -26.57 -15.75
CA SER A 455 -24.44 -26.89 -15.73
C SER A 455 -24.75 -28.13 -14.86
N ARG A 456 -26.04 -28.47 -14.73
CA ARG A 456 -26.47 -29.71 -14.06
C ARG A 456 -25.96 -30.97 -14.76
N SER A 457 -25.85 -30.99 -16.10
CA SER A 457 -25.30 -32.15 -16.81
C SER A 457 -23.84 -32.35 -16.45
N ASN A 458 -23.04 -31.27 -16.47
CA ASN A 458 -21.64 -31.31 -16.05
C ASN A 458 -21.49 -31.79 -14.60
N GLN A 459 -22.34 -31.31 -13.69
CA GLN A 459 -22.33 -31.77 -12.30
C GLN A 459 -22.58 -33.29 -12.18
N MET A 460 -23.56 -33.83 -12.93
CA MET A 460 -23.88 -35.26 -12.90
C MET A 460 -22.82 -36.12 -13.58
N GLU A 461 -22.17 -35.60 -14.62
CA GLU A 461 -21.03 -36.24 -15.27
C GLU A 461 -19.83 -36.35 -14.31
N ALA A 462 -19.49 -35.27 -13.60
CA ALA A 462 -18.46 -35.31 -12.55
C ALA A 462 -18.83 -36.30 -11.43
N LYS A 463 -20.10 -36.33 -10.99
CA LYS A 463 -20.60 -37.31 -10.00
C LYS A 463 -20.39 -38.75 -10.47
N LYS A 464 -20.65 -39.06 -11.76
CA LYS A 464 -20.48 -40.40 -12.33
C LYS A 464 -19.01 -40.85 -12.26
N ILE A 465 -18.08 -39.95 -12.54
CA ILE A 465 -16.64 -40.23 -12.44
C ILE A 465 -16.24 -40.40 -10.96
N LEU A 466 -16.66 -39.49 -10.08
CA LEU A 466 -16.34 -39.52 -8.65
C LEU A 466 -16.93 -40.74 -7.92
N ARG A 467 -18.08 -41.28 -8.33
CA ARG A 467 -18.59 -42.54 -7.78
C ARG A 467 -17.62 -43.71 -7.91
N LYS A 468 -16.75 -43.69 -8.94
CA LYS A 468 -15.71 -44.71 -9.13
C LYS A 468 -14.43 -44.37 -8.35
N LEU A 469 -14.05 -43.10 -8.33
CA LEU A 469 -12.76 -42.67 -7.78
C LEU A 469 -12.78 -42.38 -6.28
N LYS A 470 -13.89 -41.82 -5.78
CA LYS A 470 -14.11 -41.38 -4.39
C LYS A 470 -15.55 -41.69 -3.94
N PRO A 471 -15.94 -42.98 -3.86
CA PRO A 471 -17.28 -43.38 -3.43
C PRO A 471 -17.59 -42.98 -1.98
N ASP A 472 -16.57 -42.92 -1.13
CA ASP A 472 -16.59 -42.43 0.25
C ASP A 472 -17.09 -40.98 0.34
N LEU A 473 -16.59 -40.08 -0.52
CA LEU A 473 -17.10 -38.70 -0.61
C LEU A 473 -18.59 -38.68 -0.95
N ILE A 474 -19.02 -39.52 -1.90
CA ILE A 474 -20.43 -39.57 -2.33
C ILE A 474 -21.33 -40.04 -1.18
N GLU A 475 -20.85 -40.98 -0.37
CA GLU A 475 -21.57 -41.47 0.81
C GLU A 475 -21.67 -40.40 1.90
N GLU A 476 -20.55 -39.75 2.25
CA GLU A 476 -20.52 -38.66 3.24
C GLU A 476 -21.52 -37.55 2.88
N LEU A 477 -21.64 -37.24 1.59
CA LEU A 477 -22.56 -36.22 1.12
C LEU A 477 -24.03 -36.58 1.29
N LYS A 478 -24.44 -37.84 1.45
CA LYS A 478 -25.87 -38.17 1.60
C LYS A 478 -26.47 -37.48 2.84
N ASN A 479 -25.75 -37.53 3.97
CA ASN A 479 -26.20 -36.98 5.25
C ASN A 479 -25.70 -35.55 5.51
N ASN A 480 -24.97 -34.95 4.57
CA ASN A 480 -24.43 -33.60 4.72
C ASN A 480 -25.52 -32.52 4.60
N GLU A 481 -25.82 -31.82 5.69
CA GLU A 481 -26.89 -30.79 5.72
C GLU A 481 -26.41 -29.42 5.20
N ILE A 482 -25.10 -29.16 5.24
CA ILE A 482 -24.51 -27.88 4.82
C ILE A 482 -24.52 -27.78 3.29
N LEU A 483 -24.12 -28.84 2.58
CA LEU A 483 -24.11 -28.89 1.12
C LEU A 483 -25.48 -29.27 0.58
N ARG A 484 -26.30 -28.25 0.34
CA ARG A 484 -27.63 -28.35 -0.25
C ARG A 484 -27.86 -27.26 -1.29
N LYS A 485 -29.00 -27.30 -1.96
CA LYS A 485 -29.46 -26.21 -2.82
C LYS A 485 -29.87 -25.00 -1.97
N TYR A 486 -29.35 -23.82 -2.31
CA TYR A 486 -29.72 -22.55 -1.71
C TYR A 486 -30.54 -21.72 -2.70
N SER A 487 -31.50 -20.93 -2.21
CA SER A 487 -32.23 -20.01 -3.08
C SER A 487 -31.33 -18.81 -3.46
N ILE A 488 -31.51 -18.27 -4.67
CA ILE A 488 -30.80 -17.05 -5.12
C ILE A 488 -31.07 -15.89 -4.15
N LYS A 489 -32.31 -15.77 -3.66
CA LYS A 489 -32.70 -14.76 -2.67
C LYS A 489 -31.88 -14.89 -1.37
N GLN A 490 -31.71 -16.12 -0.87
CA GLN A 490 -30.91 -16.39 0.32
C GLN A 490 -29.43 -16.07 0.08
N LEU A 491 -28.84 -16.53 -1.04
CA LEU A 491 -27.44 -16.25 -1.36
C LEU A 491 -27.16 -14.76 -1.50
N ASN A 492 -28.07 -14.01 -2.14
CA ASN A 492 -27.98 -12.56 -2.24
C ASN A 492 -28.10 -11.89 -0.87
N LEU A 493 -29.03 -12.32 -0.02
CA LEU A 493 -29.19 -11.79 1.34
C LEU A 493 -27.94 -12.03 2.18
N GLU A 494 -27.41 -13.25 2.16
CA GLU A 494 -26.22 -13.62 2.93
C GLU A 494 -24.96 -12.92 2.42
N ASN A 495 -24.78 -12.77 1.10
CA ASN A 495 -23.64 -12.05 0.54
C ASN A 495 -23.60 -10.55 0.91
N LYS A 496 -24.73 -9.97 1.34
CA LYS A 496 -24.75 -8.61 1.92
C LYS A 496 -24.01 -8.55 3.24
N LYS A 497 -24.03 -9.62 4.04
CA LYS A 497 -23.34 -9.62 5.32
C LYS A 497 -21.84 -9.63 5.05
N TYR A 498 -21.14 -8.64 5.60
CA TYR A 498 -19.71 -8.57 5.32
C TYR A 498 -18.97 -9.69 6.02
N GLY A 499 -19.50 -10.26 7.12
CA GLY A 499 -19.02 -11.46 7.82
C GLY A 499 -20.13 -12.41 8.28
N PHE A 500 -19.73 -13.61 8.69
CA PHE A 500 -20.57 -14.68 9.21
C PHE A 500 -19.85 -15.27 10.44
N PHE A 501 -20.60 -15.60 11.48
CA PHE A 501 -20.05 -16.30 12.64
C PHE A 501 -19.82 -17.77 12.31
N SER A 502 -19.04 -18.49 13.11
CA SER A 502 -18.74 -19.92 12.85
C SER A 502 -19.98 -20.81 12.78
N ASP A 503 -21.07 -20.39 13.43
CA ASP A 503 -22.40 -21.00 13.44
C ASP A 503 -23.28 -20.61 12.24
N ASP A 504 -22.93 -19.55 11.49
CA ASP A 504 -23.61 -19.19 10.24
C ASP A 504 -23.05 -20.00 9.07
N VAL A 505 -23.50 -21.25 9.02
CA VAL A 505 -23.15 -22.23 7.98
C VAL A 505 -23.77 -21.93 6.62
N SER A 506 -24.64 -20.90 6.52
CA SER A 506 -25.42 -20.59 5.32
C SER A 506 -24.77 -19.54 4.42
N HIS A 507 -23.77 -18.82 4.93
CA HIS A 507 -23.08 -17.79 4.17
C HIS A 507 -22.25 -18.41 3.01
N PRO A 508 -22.33 -17.88 1.77
CA PRO A 508 -21.70 -18.49 0.59
C PRO A 508 -20.19 -18.69 0.73
N TYR A 509 -19.53 -17.78 1.44
CA TYR A 509 -18.09 -17.90 1.73
C TYR A 509 -17.77 -19.05 2.71
N TYR A 510 -18.63 -19.29 3.70
CA TYR A 510 -18.49 -20.43 4.61
C TYR A 510 -18.60 -21.73 3.81
N ILE A 511 -19.66 -21.85 2.99
CA ILE A 511 -19.95 -23.04 2.19
C ILE A 511 -18.76 -23.38 1.27
N ILE A 512 -18.16 -22.38 0.61
CA ILE A 512 -16.99 -22.60 -0.25
C ILE A 512 -15.77 -23.07 0.53
N ASN A 513 -15.53 -22.52 1.72
CA ASN A 513 -14.44 -23.01 2.59
C ASN A 513 -14.71 -24.42 3.11
N TYR A 514 -15.97 -24.73 3.42
CA TYR A 514 -16.39 -26.07 3.83
C TYR A 514 -16.17 -27.10 2.72
N ILE A 515 -16.54 -26.79 1.47
CA ILE A 515 -16.21 -27.60 0.29
C ILE A 515 -14.70 -27.80 0.18
N GLY A 516 -13.90 -26.75 0.39
CA GLY A 516 -12.43 -26.87 0.41
C GLY A 516 -11.93 -27.88 1.44
N LYS A 517 -12.46 -27.84 2.68
CA LYS A 517 -12.11 -28.81 3.74
C LYS A 517 -12.47 -30.23 3.35
N LEU A 518 -13.68 -30.45 2.83
CA LEU A 518 -14.10 -31.77 2.32
C LEU A 518 -13.13 -32.26 1.26
N ILE A 519 -12.80 -31.41 0.28
CA ILE A 519 -11.85 -31.76 -0.78
C ILE A 519 -10.50 -32.20 -0.19
N TYR A 520 -9.93 -31.43 0.75
CA TYR A 520 -8.66 -31.81 1.38
C TYR A 520 -8.73 -33.12 2.17
N ASN A 521 -9.86 -33.43 2.81
CA ASN A 521 -10.01 -34.67 3.58
C ASN A 521 -10.00 -35.93 2.70
N HIS A 522 -10.36 -35.81 1.42
CA HIS A 522 -10.41 -36.94 0.48
C HIS A 522 -9.27 -36.96 -0.53
N ILE A 523 -8.32 -36.01 -0.48
CA ILE A 523 -7.11 -36.04 -1.30
C ILE A 523 -5.97 -36.60 -0.47
N ASP A 524 -5.56 -37.83 -0.79
CA ASP A 524 -4.49 -38.55 -0.09
C ASP A 524 -3.11 -38.01 -0.47
N ASN A 525 -2.74 -36.83 0.04
CA ASN A 525 -1.46 -36.12 -0.16
C ASN A 525 -1.03 -35.81 -1.62
N ASN A 526 -1.66 -36.39 -2.64
CA ASN A 526 -1.40 -36.17 -4.06
C ASN A 526 -2.71 -35.93 -4.83
N ASP A 527 -2.83 -34.75 -5.41
CA ASP A 527 -3.93 -34.36 -6.28
C ASP A 527 -3.68 -34.88 -7.70
N ILE A 528 -4.08 -36.14 -7.95
CA ILE A 528 -3.85 -36.82 -9.23
C ILE A 528 -4.63 -36.18 -10.38
N ASP A 529 -4.06 -36.22 -11.58
CA ASP A 529 -4.77 -35.83 -12.79
C ASP A 529 -5.68 -36.96 -13.29
N VAL A 530 -6.96 -36.66 -13.45
CA VAL A 530 -7.99 -37.56 -14.00
C VAL A 530 -8.15 -37.27 -15.48
N ASP A 531 -8.05 -38.32 -16.30
CA ASP A 531 -8.37 -38.23 -17.72
C ASP A 531 -9.89 -38.09 -17.91
N VAL A 532 -10.29 -36.97 -18.50
CA VAL A 532 -11.68 -36.62 -18.80
C VAL A 532 -11.92 -36.52 -20.31
N SER A 533 -11.01 -37.07 -21.12
CA SER A 533 -11.15 -37.12 -22.57
C SER A 533 -12.49 -37.76 -22.97
N GLY A 534 -13.18 -37.14 -23.92
CA GLY A 534 -14.50 -37.60 -24.39
C GLY A 534 -15.68 -37.12 -23.53
N THR A 535 -15.45 -36.29 -22.53
CA THR A 535 -16.49 -35.56 -21.79
C THR A 535 -16.58 -34.11 -22.26
N GLU A 536 -17.60 -33.35 -21.79
CA GLU A 536 -17.66 -31.91 -22.05
C GLU A 536 -16.50 -31.13 -21.40
N PHE A 537 -15.79 -31.73 -20.43
CA PHE A 537 -14.68 -31.10 -19.73
C PHE A 537 -13.42 -30.91 -20.58
N THR A 538 -13.27 -31.64 -21.69
CA THR A 538 -12.19 -31.42 -22.69
C THR A 538 -12.15 -29.97 -23.19
N ARG A 539 -13.27 -29.24 -23.14
CA ARG A 539 -13.29 -27.80 -23.42
C ARG A 539 -12.39 -26.99 -22.48
N LEU A 540 -12.17 -27.45 -21.25
CA LEU A 540 -11.18 -26.91 -20.32
C LEU A 540 -9.83 -27.56 -20.56
N LYS A 541 -9.72 -28.86 -20.29
CA LYS A 541 -8.52 -29.70 -20.35
C LYS A 541 -8.89 -31.17 -20.48
N ASP A 542 -8.04 -31.96 -21.12
CA ASP A 542 -8.20 -33.42 -21.19
C ASP A 542 -7.83 -34.11 -19.87
N LYS A 543 -6.97 -33.47 -19.08
CA LYS A 543 -6.59 -33.94 -17.74
C LYS A 543 -6.94 -32.87 -16.71
N ILE A 544 -7.74 -33.26 -15.73
CA ILE A 544 -8.23 -32.38 -14.66
C ILE A 544 -7.80 -32.95 -13.30
N PRO A 545 -7.20 -32.14 -12.41
CA PRO A 545 -6.88 -32.57 -11.06
C PRO A 545 -8.13 -33.09 -10.33
N LEU A 546 -8.00 -34.19 -9.59
CA LEU A 546 -9.09 -34.80 -8.84
C LEU A 546 -9.80 -33.79 -7.94
N SER A 547 -9.06 -32.89 -7.29
CA SER A 547 -9.59 -31.80 -6.46
C SER A 547 -10.53 -30.86 -7.21
N GLN A 548 -10.23 -30.62 -8.48
CA GLN A 548 -11.04 -29.76 -9.33
C GLN A 548 -12.25 -30.52 -9.86
N LEU A 549 -12.12 -31.81 -10.18
CA LEU A 549 -13.25 -32.65 -10.51
C LEU A 549 -14.25 -32.75 -9.35
N MET A 550 -13.74 -32.89 -8.11
CA MET A 550 -14.54 -32.77 -6.89
C MET A 550 -15.20 -31.39 -6.80
N SER A 551 -14.49 -30.31 -7.12
CA SER A 551 -15.05 -28.96 -7.12
C SER A 551 -16.18 -28.80 -8.16
N ILE A 552 -16.04 -29.37 -9.36
CA ILE A 552 -17.06 -29.40 -10.41
C ILE A 552 -18.32 -30.14 -9.94
N TYR A 553 -18.20 -31.14 -9.06
CA TYR A 553 -19.37 -31.80 -8.48
C TYR A 553 -19.96 -31.02 -7.29
N LEU A 554 -19.11 -30.59 -6.35
CA LEU A 554 -19.50 -30.06 -5.04
C LEU A 554 -20.02 -28.62 -5.10
N VAL A 555 -19.37 -27.74 -5.85
CA VAL A 555 -19.76 -26.31 -5.90
C VAL A 555 -21.15 -26.14 -6.52
N PRO A 556 -21.53 -26.83 -7.62
CA PRO A 556 -22.88 -26.71 -8.18
C PRO A 556 -23.99 -27.28 -7.30
N ILE A 557 -23.69 -28.04 -6.23
CA ILE A 557 -24.73 -28.46 -5.26
C ILE A 557 -25.46 -27.24 -4.68
N ILE A 558 -24.74 -26.12 -4.51
CA ILE A 558 -25.28 -24.85 -4.02
C ILE A 558 -26.42 -24.34 -4.91
N ILE A 559 -26.33 -24.58 -6.22
CA ILE A 559 -27.29 -24.07 -7.23
C ILE A 559 -28.32 -25.14 -7.61
N TYR A 560 -27.89 -26.38 -7.81
CA TYR A 560 -28.70 -27.44 -8.39
C TYR A 560 -29.10 -28.55 -7.42
N GLY A 561 -28.51 -28.62 -6.22
CA GLY A 561 -28.68 -29.73 -5.29
C GLY A 561 -27.74 -30.92 -5.57
N LYS A 562 -27.84 -31.98 -4.76
CA LYS A 562 -26.93 -33.15 -4.79
C LYS A 562 -27.07 -34.04 -6.03
#